data_AF-A0A920H6R8-F1
#
_entry.id   AF-A0A920H6R8-F1
#
_cell.length_a   1.000
_cell.length_b   1.000
_cell.length_c   1.000
_cell.angle_alpha   90.00
_cell.angle_beta   90.00
_cell.angle_gamma   90.00
#
_symmetry.space_group_name_H-M   'P 1'
#
loop_
_entity.id
_entity.type
_entity.pdbx_description
1 polymer ?
#
loop_
_entity_poly.entity_id
_entity_poly.type
_entity_poly.pdbx_seq_one_letter_code
_entity_poly.pdbx_strand_id
1 'polypeptide(L)'
;MNYSYTEKKRIRKKFGKIKQIIDIPSMLQIQSNSYSSFLSGSSTFADREKSGLFKAFNSVFPIVSHAGHVRLEFIDYSVGKPLFNVQECQLRGITFSAPLKVLMKLVICDKDDQEKVREIKEQEVFMGDIPLMTEKGSFVINGTERVVVSQLHRSPGVFFDHDKGKTHSSGKLLYSARIIPYRGSWLDFEFDPKDCVFARIDRKRKFPATILLRALGFQTQEIVDLFLKKMKLK
;
A
#
# COMPACT_ATOMS: atom_id res chain seq x y z
N MET A 1 23.89 29.77 -27.28
CA MET A 1 22.56 29.27 -26.84
C MET A 1 21.66 29.29 -28.05
N ASN A 2 21.27 28.12 -28.55
CA ASN A 2 20.28 28.05 -29.62
C ASN A 2 18.90 28.22 -28.99
N TYR A 3 18.36 29.44 -29.07
CA TYR A 3 17.00 29.73 -28.61
C TYR A 3 15.98 28.98 -29.47
N SER A 4 14.92 28.49 -28.83
CA SER A 4 13.77 27.93 -29.56
C SER A 4 13.06 29.00 -30.38
N TYR A 5 12.22 28.58 -31.34
CA TYR A 5 11.47 29.52 -32.20
C TYR A 5 10.62 30.51 -31.38
N THR A 6 10.01 30.06 -30.29
CA THR A 6 9.18 30.89 -29.41
C THR A 6 10.01 31.78 -28.49
N GLU A 7 11.17 31.31 -28.01
CA GLU A 7 12.09 32.10 -27.19
C GLU A 7 12.71 33.26 -27.96
N LYS A 8 12.95 33.10 -29.27
CA LYS A 8 13.46 34.18 -30.14
C LYS A 8 12.50 35.37 -30.21
N LYS A 9 11.19 35.16 -30.07
CA LYS A 9 10.20 36.24 -30.11
C LYS A 9 10.29 37.18 -28.90
N ARG A 10 10.70 36.68 -27.72
CA ARG A 10 10.86 37.50 -26.51
C ARG A 10 11.89 36.88 -25.56
N ILE A 11 13.09 37.43 -25.56
CA ILE A 11 14.19 36.96 -24.72
C ILE A 11 14.04 37.50 -23.30
N ARG A 12 14.00 36.60 -22.30
CA ARG A 12 14.04 36.96 -20.87
C ARG A 12 15.49 36.95 -20.37
N LYS A 13 16.01 38.11 -19.98
CA LYS A 13 17.35 38.22 -19.35
C LYS A 13 17.36 37.50 -18.00
N LYS A 14 18.31 36.58 -17.78
CA LYS A 14 18.54 35.86 -16.52
C LYS A 14 19.78 36.45 -15.82
N PHE A 15 19.69 36.75 -14.52
CA PHE A 15 20.80 37.30 -13.71
C PHE A 15 21.45 36.25 -12.78
N GLY A 16 20.89 35.04 -12.71
CA GLY A 16 21.41 33.96 -11.88
C GLY A 16 22.83 33.57 -12.31
N LYS A 17 23.76 33.52 -11.35
CA LYS A 17 25.17 33.16 -11.58
C LYS A 17 25.41 31.65 -11.54
N ILE A 18 24.56 30.91 -10.82
CA ILE A 18 24.65 29.46 -10.68
C ILE A 18 24.15 28.80 -11.98
N LYS A 19 24.96 27.92 -12.56
CA LYS A 19 24.57 27.15 -13.75
C LYS A 19 23.58 26.06 -13.35
N GLN A 20 22.54 25.88 -14.17
CA GLN A 20 21.62 24.77 -14.01
C GLN A 20 22.33 23.48 -14.44
N ILE A 21 22.53 22.55 -13.50
CA ILE A 21 23.20 21.26 -13.74
C ILE A 21 22.19 20.20 -14.19
N ILE A 22 20.96 20.29 -13.66
CA ILE A 22 19.88 19.33 -13.89
C ILE A 22 18.66 20.11 -14.39
N ASP A 23 18.02 19.57 -15.43
CA ASP A 23 16.78 20.12 -15.95
C ASP A 23 15.62 19.92 -14.96
N ILE A 24 14.63 20.83 -15.02
CA ILE A 24 13.46 20.73 -14.15
C ILE A 24 12.65 19.50 -14.61
N PRO A 25 12.40 18.51 -13.73
CA PRO A 25 11.62 17.35 -14.10
C PRO A 25 10.15 17.71 -14.35
N SER A 26 9.40 16.79 -14.95
CA SER A 26 7.96 16.99 -15.13
C SER A 26 7.26 17.13 -13.77
N MET A 27 6.52 18.23 -13.57
CA MET A 27 5.80 18.49 -12.33
C MET A 27 4.62 17.53 -12.10
N LEU A 28 4.19 16.81 -13.15
CA LEU A 28 3.13 15.81 -13.08
C LEU A 28 3.65 14.38 -12.86
N GLN A 29 4.98 14.21 -12.82
CA GLN A 29 5.64 12.91 -12.79
C GLN A 29 5.18 12.04 -11.60
N ILE A 30 4.92 12.65 -10.44
CA ILE A 30 4.45 11.92 -9.26
C ILE A 30 3.10 11.22 -9.54
N GLN A 31 2.15 11.94 -10.13
CA GLN A 31 0.82 11.41 -10.44
C GLN A 31 0.89 10.37 -11.57
N SER A 32 1.53 10.74 -12.68
CA SER A 32 1.65 9.87 -13.85
C SER A 32 2.38 8.57 -13.53
N ASN A 33 3.50 8.63 -12.80
CA ASN A 33 4.27 7.44 -12.46
C ASN A 33 3.53 6.54 -11.47
N SER A 34 2.88 7.12 -10.45
CA SER A 34 2.12 6.34 -9.47
C SER A 34 0.98 5.56 -10.13
N TYR A 35 0.22 6.23 -11.00
CA TYR A 35 -0.90 5.58 -11.67
C TYR A 35 -0.46 4.60 -12.76
N SER A 36 0.61 4.93 -13.50
CA SER A 36 1.23 3.99 -14.45
C SER A 36 1.74 2.73 -13.75
N SER A 37 2.32 2.85 -12.55
CA SER A 37 2.76 1.70 -11.76
C SER A 37 1.59 0.86 -11.23
N PHE A 38 0.40 1.45 -11.05
CA PHE A 38 -0.79 0.74 -10.62
C PHE A 38 -1.37 -0.13 -11.75
N LEU A 39 -1.61 0.47 -12.93
CA LEU A 39 -2.22 -0.22 -14.06
C LEU A 39 -1.26 -1.10 -14.86
N SER A 40 0.03 -0.74 -14.93
CA SER A 40 1.02 -1.19 -15.92
C SER A 40 0.49 -1.18 -17.36
N GLY A 41 0.60 -0.03 -18.03
CA GLY A 41 0.26 0.16 -19.44
C GLY A 41 1.29 -0.40 -20.44
N SER A 42 2.00 -1.49 -20.10
CA SER A 42 3.02 -2.08 -20.99
C SER A 42 2.54 -3.37 -21.64
N SER A 43 2.93 -3.56 -22.89
CA SER A 43 2.47 -4.67 -23.75
C SER A 43 2.97 -6.04 -23.27
N THR A 44 4.07 -6.09 -22.51
CA THR A 44 4.70 -7.34 -22.10
C THR A 44 4.14 -7.87 -20.78
N PHE A 45 4.05 -9.20 -20.68
CA PHE A 45 3.62 -9.89 -19.46
C PHE A 45 4.52 -9.58 -18.25
N ALA A 46 5.84 -9.53 -18.47
CA ALA A 46 6.84 -9.26 -17.42
C ALA A 46 6.68 -7.88 -16.76
N ASP A 47 6.16 -6.88 -17.48
CA ASP A 47 5.88 -5.56 -16.94
C ASP A 47 4.53 -5.51 -16.20
N ARG A 48 3.55 -6.30 -16.65
CA ARG A 48 2.27 -6.48 -15.93
C ARG A 48 2.47 -7.20 -14.61
N GLU A 49 3.37 -8.17 -14.54
CA GLU A 49 3.69 -8.88 -13.30
C GLU A 49 4.15 -7.93 -12.16
N LYS A 50 4.81 -6.83 -12.54
CA LYS A 50 5.28 -5.80 -11.60
C LYS A 50 4.19 -4.81 -11.18
N SER A 51 3.04 -4.83 -11.84
CA SER A 51 1.94 -3.87 -11.63
C SER A 51 1.33 -3.98 -10.25
N GLY A 52 0.78 -2.87 -9.77
CA GLY A 52 0.01 -2.85 -8.53
C GLY A 52 -1.22 -3.76 -8.59
N LEU A 53 -1.90 -3.79 -9.74
CA LEU A 53 -3.10 -4.59 -9.92
C LEU A 53 -2.80 -6.10 -9.94
N PHE A 54 -1.75 -6.52 -10.63
CA PHE A 54 -1.30 -7.92 -10.67
C PHE A 54 -0.91 -8.41 -9.27
N LYS A 55 -0.14 -7.60 -8.53
CA LYS A 55 0.23 -7.89 -7.14
C LYS A 55 -0.99 -7.98 -6.23
N ALA A 56 -2.02 -7.14 -6.45
CA ALA A 56 -3.25 -7.20 -5.69
C ALA A 56 -3.99 -8.52 -5.93
N PHE A 57 -4.12 -8.96 -7.19
CA PHE A 57 -4.72 -10.25 -7.51
C PHE A 57 -3.91 -11.41 -6.92
N ASN A 58 -2.59 -11.46 -7.11
CA ASN A 58 -1.74 -12.50 -6.52
C ASN A 58 -1.73 -12.53 -4.99
N SER A 59 -2.07 -11.43 -4.32
CA SER A 59 -2.17 -11.42 -2.86
C SER A 59 -3.42 -12.13 -2.32
N VAL A 60 -4.43 -12.31 -3.17
CA VAL A 60 -5.73 -12.93 -2.81
C VAL A 60 -5.87 -14.31 -3.44
N PHE A 61 -5.37 -14.50 -4.65
CA PHE A 61 -5.45 -15.75 -5.38
C PHE A 61 -4.19 -16.63 -5.14
N PRO A 62 -4.33 -17.96 -5.13
CA PRO A 62 -5.54 -18.73 -5.42
C PRO A 62 -6.54 -18.77 -4.26
N ILE A 63 -7.83 -18.69 -4.59
CA ILE A 63 -8.92 -18.86 -3.63
C ILE A 63 -9.34 -20.33 -3.65
N VAL A 64 -9.21 -20.99 -2.51
CA VAL A 64 -9.60 -22.39 -2.35
C VAL A 64 -10.96 -22.46 -1.63
N SER A 65 -11.86 -23.29 -2.16
CA SER A 65 -13.15 -23.57 -1.52
C SER A 65 -12.96 -24.24 -0.16
N HIS A 66 -13.95 -24.08 0.72
CA HIS A 66 -13.88 -24.64 2.08
C HIS A 66 -13.68 -26.17 2.10
N ALA A 67 -14.21 -26.89 1.11
CA ALA A 67 -14.05 -28.33 0.96
C ALA A 67 -12.74 -28.75 0.27
N GLY A 68 -11.96 -27.81 -0.27
CA GLY A 68 -10.67 -28.09 -0.93
C GLY A 68 -10.76 -28.59 -2.37
N HIS A 69 -11.93 -29.02 -2.86
CA HIS A 69 -12.07 -29.62 -4.20
C HIS A 69 -12.16 -28.61 -5.36
N VAL A 70 -12.24 -27.32 -5.06
CA VAL A 70 -12.34 -26.26 -6.07
C VAL A 70 -11.35 -25.16 -5.72
N ARG A 71 -10.51 -24.79 -6.68
CA ARG A 71 -9.58 -23.66 -6.58
C ARG A 71 -9.78 -22.71 -7.76
N LEU A 72 -9.82 -21.42 -7.45
CA LEU A 72 -9.87 -20.34 -8.43
C LEU A 72 -8.48 -19.70 -8.50
N GLU A 73 -7.90 -19.68 -9.69
CA GLU A 73 -6.57 -19.17 -9.99
C GLU A 73 -6.69 -17.92 -10.87
N PHE A 74 -5.83 -16.95 -10.61
CA PHE A 74 -5.67 -15.76 -11.44
C PHE A 74 -4.54 -16.01 -12.45
N ILE A 75 -4.77 -15.69 -13.73
CA ILE A 75 -3.76 -15.84 -14.79
C ILE A 75 -3.24 -14.47 -15.23
N ASP A 76 -4.11 -13.60 -15.74
CA ASP A 76 -3.74 -12.28 -16.26
C ASP A 76 -4.95 -11.33 -16.19
N TYR A 77 -4.74 -10.05 -16.47
CA TYR A 77 -5.79 -9.06 -16.63
C TYR A 77 -5.60 -8.25 -17.90
N SER A 78 -6.72 -7.77 -18.45
CA SER A 78 -6.74 -6.85 -19.58
C SER A 78 -7.57 -5.62 -19.20
N VAL A 79 -7.05 -4.44 -19.54
CA VAL A 79 -7.79 -3.18 -19.42
C VAL A 79 -8.26 -2.81 -20.81
N GLY A 80 -9.58 -2.76 -21.00
CA GLY A 80 -10.18 -2.42 -22.27
C GLY A 80 -10.00 -0.95 -22.65
N LYS A 81 -10.63 -0.54 -23.74
CA LYS A 81 -10.65 0.86 -24.15
C LYS A 81 -11.83 1.59 -23.48
N PRO A 82 -11.66 2.88 -23.13
CA PRO A 82 -12.77 3.68 -22.65
C PRO A 82 -13.82 3.82 -23.75
N LEU A 83 -15.10 3.82 -23.35
CA LEU A 83 -16.24 3.96 -24.27
C LEU A 83 -16.33 5.35 -24.90
N PHE A 84 -15.92 6.38 -24.14
CA PHE A 84 -16.01 7.79 -24.51
C PHE A 84 -14.67 8.48 -24.25
N ASN A 85 -14.41 9.57 -24.96
CA ASN A 85 -13.25 10.41 -24.69
C ASN A 85 -13.49 11.33 -23.46
N VAL A 86 -12.43 12.00 -23.01
CA VAL A 86 -12.48 12.88 -21.82
C VAL A 86 -13.53 14.00 -21.96
N GLN A 87 -13.64 14.62 -23.13
CA GLN A 87 -14.58 15.74 -23.37
C GLN A 87 -16.03 15.27 -23.36
N GLU A 88 -16.31 14.12 -23.97
CA GLU A 88 -17.63 13.48 -23.96
C GLU A 88 -18.04 13.08 -22.55
N CYS A 89 -17.11 12.53 -21.75
CA CYS A 89 -17.38 12.21 -20.36
C CYS A 89 -17.77 13.45 -19.54
N GLN A 90 -17.08 14.57 -19.76
CA GLN A 90 -17.39 15.85 -19.11
C GLN A 90 -18.78 16.37 -19.49
N LEU A 91 -19.09 16.39 -20.79
CA LEU A 91 -20.39 16.88 -21.30
C LEU A 91 -21.56 16.01 -20.84
N ARG A 92 -21.38 14.69 -20.80
CA ARG A 92 -22.44 13.73 -20.43
C ARG A 92 -22.59 13.51 -18.93
N GLY A 93 -21.68 14.05 -18.11
CA GLY A 93 -21.74 13.83 -16.66
C GLY A 93 -21.32 12.43 -16.22
N ILE A 94 -20.55 11.69 -17.03
CA ILE A 94 -20.13 10.30 -16.75
C ILE A 94 -18.65 10.22 -16.35
N THR A 95 -18.24 9.10 -15.78
CA THR A 95 -16.84 8.85 -15.39
C THR A 95 -16.04 8.38 -16.61
N PHE A 96 -14.81 8.90 -16.76
CA PHE A 96 -13.87 8.43 -17.78
C PHE A 96 -13.18 7.17 -17.25
N SER A 97 -13.64 6.00 -17.70
CA SER A 97 -13.18 4.70 -17.24
C SER A 97 -13.04 3.69 -18.38
N ALA A 98 -12.30 2.63 -18.12
CA ALA A 98 -12.17 1.47 -19.00
C ALA A 98 -12.56 0.17 -18.28
N PRO A 99 -13.13 -0.79 -19.01
CA PRO A 99 -13.54 -2.07 -18.42
C PRO A 99 -12.32 -2.91 -18.08
N LEU A 100 -12.24 -3.36 -16.81
CA LEU A 100 -11.26 -4.34 -16.36
C LEU A 100 -11.82 -5.73 -16.58
N LYS A 101 -11.10 -6.53 -17.35
CA LYS A 101 -11.37 -7.95 -17.52
C LYS A 101 -10.22 -8.76 -16.96
N VAL A 102 -10.53 -9.88 -16.34
CA VAL A 102 -9.55 -10.75 -15.69
C VAL A 102 -9.70 -12.17 -16.19
N LEU A 103 -8.61 -12.75 -16.66
CA LEU A 103 -8.57 -14.15 -17.06
C LEU A 103 -8.37 -15.00 -15.81
N MET A 104 -9.41 -15.77 -15.49
CA MET A 104 -9.42 -16.67 -14.34
C MET A 104 -9.50 -18.12 -14.78
N LYS A 105 -8.95 -19.00 -13.95
CA LYS A 105 -8.95 -20.44 -14.14
C LYS A 105 -9.59 -21.11 -12.94
N LEU A 106 -10.71 -21.77 -13.17
CA LEU A 106 -11.37 -22.61 -12.19
C LEU A 106 -10.87 -24.04 -12.36
N VAL A 107 -10.19 -24.56 -11.35
CA VAL A 107 -9.76 -25.96 -11.32
C VAL A 107 -10.64 -26.72 -10.33
N ILE A 108 -11.30 -27.75 -10.83
CA ILE A 108 -12.14 -28.66 -10.06
C ILE A 108 -11.35 -29.95 -9.89
N CYS A 109 -11.02 -30.28 -8.65
CA CYS A 109 -10.38 -31.54 -8.28
C CYS A 109 -11.42 -32.61 -7.98
N ASP A 110 -10.99 -33.87 -7.99
CA ASP A 110 -11.87 -34.97 -7.61
C ASP A 110 -12.19 -34.94 -6.11
N LYS A 111 -13.28 -35.61 -5.73
CA LYS A 111 -13.73 -35.69 -4.33
C LYS A 111 -12.84 -36.61 -3.50
N ASP A 112 -12.35 -37.68 -4.11
CA ASP A 112 -11.59 -38.72 -3.43
C ASP A 112 -10.07 -38.43 -3.42
N ASP A 113 -9.59 -37.60 -4.35
CA ASP A 113 -8.18 -37.24 -4.50
C ASP A 113 -8.04 -35.77 -4.94
N GLN A 114 -7.56 -34.93 -4.02
CA GLN A 114 -7.40 -33.49 -4.26
C GLN A 114 -6.28 -33.16 -5.25
N GLU A 115 -5.37 -34.09 -5.54
CA GLU A 115 -4.30 -33.91 -6.53
C GLU A 115 -4.78 -34.20 -7.96
N LYS A 116 -5.84 -35.00 -8.11
CA LYS A 116 -6.42 -35.30 -9.42
C LYS A 116 -7.34 -34.19 -9.88
N VAL A 117 -6.87 -33.46 -10.88
CA VAL A 117 -7.67 -32.45 -11.58
C VAL A 117 -8.71 -33.14 -12.46
N ARG A 118 -9.98 -32.89 -12.17
CA ARG A 118 -11.11 -33.40 -12.95
C ARG A 118 -11.43 -32.50 -14.13
N GLU A 119 -11.50 -31.20 -13.90
CA GLU A 119 -11.89 -30.23 -14.92
C GLU A 119 -11.18 -28.89 -14.72
N ILE A 120 -10.80 -28.26 -15.83
CA ILE A 120 -10.24 -26.92 -15.86
C ILE A 120 -11.13 -26.06 -16.76
N LYS A 121 -11.64 -24.95 -16.23
CA LYS A 121 -12.37 -23.93 -17.00
C LYS A 121 -11.63 -22.62 -16.93
N GLU A 122 -11.25 -22.10 -18.10
CA GLU A 122 -10.62 -20.78 -18.22
C GLU A 122 -11.64 -19.81 -18.81
N GLN A 123 -11.84 -18.67 -18.16
CA GLN A 123 -12.80 -17.68 -18.61
C GLN A 123 -12.32 -16.26 -18.28
N GLU A 124 -12.53 -15.36 -19.23
CA GLU A 124 -12.36 -13.93 -19.01
C GLU A 124 -13.63 -13.36 -18.34
N VAL A 125 -13.46 -12.82 -17.13
CA VAL A 125 -14.53 -12.28 -16.29
C VAL A 125 -14.41 -10.76 -16.22
N PHE A 126 -15.51 -10.05 -16.42
CA PHE A 126 -15.56 -8.60 -16.21
C PHE A 126 -15.62 -8.29 -14.70
N MET A 127 -14.63 -7.54 -14.21
CA MET A 127 -14.48 -7.22 -12.78
C MET A 127 -14.95 -5.81 -12.41
N GLY A 128 -15.40 -5.02 -13.39
CA GLY A 128 -15.84 -3.64 -13.22
C GLY A 128 -15.02 -2.65 -14.04
N ASP A 129 -15.36 -1.37 -13.91
CA ASP A 129 -14.67 -0.29 -14.62
C ASP A 129 -13.63 0.40 -13.73
N ILE A 130 -12.46 0.68 -14.28
CA ILE A 130 -11.41 1.47 -13.62
C ILE A 130 -11.37 2.88 -14.21
N PRO A 131 -11.51 3.95 -13.41
CA PRO A 131 -11.34 5.32 -13.87
C PRO A 131 -9.91 5.56 -14.37
N LEU A 132 -9.75 6.07 -15.59
CA LEU A 132 -8.46 6.33 -16.23
C LEU A 132 -7.96 7.75 -15.94
N MET A 133 -6.64 7.91 -15.82
CA MET A 133 -5.98 9.21 -15.66
C MET A 133 -5.86 9.91 -17.01
N THR A 134 -6.16 11.22 -17.03
CA THR A 134 -5.94 12.08 -18.21
C THR A 134 -4.46 12.44 -18.37
N GLU A 135 -4.08 12.98 -19.52
CA GLU A 135 -2.70 13.47 -19.77
C GLU A 135 -2.26 14.55 -18.78
N LYS A 136 -3.21 15.25 -18.14
CA LYS A 136 -2.94 16.30 -17.15
C LYS A 136 -2.74 15.75 -15.72
N GLY A 137 -2.87 14.44 -15.51
CA GLY A 137 -2.81 13.83 -14.18
C GLY A 137 -4.10 13.98 -13.36
N SER A 138 -5.22 14.32 -14.00
CA SER A 138 -6.55 14.40 -13.38
C SER A 138 -7.41 13.18 -13.75
N PHE A 139 -8.55 13.03 -13.10
CA PHE A 139 -9.57 12.02 -13.38
C PHE A 139 -10.91 12.70 -13.63
N VAL A 140 -11.68 12.23 -14.62
CA VAL A 140 -13.07 12.69 -14.79
C VAL A 140 -13.98 11.73 -14.04
N ILE A 141 -14.56 12.20 -12.94
CA ILE A 141 -15.50 11.44 -12.11
C ILE A 141 -16.85 12.16 -12.17
N ASN A 142 -17.86 11.47 -12.71
CA ASN A 142 -19.21 12.02 -12.92
C ASN A 142 -19.17 13.39 -13.65
N GLY A 143 -18.44 13.44 -14.76
CA GLY A 143 -18.25 14.63 -15.58
C GLY A 143 -17.37 15.74 -15.00
N THR A 144 -16.92 15.61 -13.74
CA THR A 144 -16.10 16.62 -13.08
C THR A 144 -14.64 16.18 -13.01
N GLU A 145 -13.70 17.07 -13.33
CA GLU A 145 -12.27 16.80 -13.12
C GLU A 145 -11.92 16.81 -11.63
N ARG A 146 -11.21 15.78 -11.20
CA ARG A 146 -10.70 15.59 -9.84
C ARG A 146 -9.23 15.22 -9.86
N VAL A 147 -8.52 15.56 -8.79
CA VAL A 147 -7.12 15.20 -8.60
C VAL A 147 -7.01 14.41 -7.29
N VAL A 148 -6.23 13.33 -7.33
CA VAL A 148 -5.92 12.55 -6.13
C VAL A 148 -4.70 13.16 -5.45
N VAL A 149 -4.87 13.67 -4.23
CA VAL A 149 -3.77 14.29 -3.48
C VAL A 149 -2.90 13.20 -2.85
N SER A 150 -1.58 13.31 -3.06
CA SER A 150 -0.62 12.39 -2.43
C SER A 150 -0.68 12.52 -0.90
N GLN A 151 -0.93 11.40 -0.22
CA GLN A 151 -1.03 11.36 1.23
C GLN A 151 0.34 11.11 1.87
N LEU A 152 0.70 11.92 2.87
CA LEU A 152 1.82 11.64 3.76
C LEU A 152 1.31 10.93 5.02
N HIS A 153 1.78 9.71 5.24
CA HIS A 153 1.46 8.91 6.43
C HIS A 153 2.76 8.33 7.03
N ARG A 154 2.68 7.88 8.29
CA ARG A 154 3.83 7.24 8.95
C ARG A 154 4.14 5.91 8.27
N SER A 155 5.41 5.65 7.99
CA SER A 155 5.83 4.37 7.44
C SER A 155 5.57 3.24 8.45
N PRO A 156 5.30 2.01 7.99
CA PRO A 156 5.31 0.85 8.86
C PRO A 156 6.68 0.68 9.54
N GLY A 157 6.69 0.23 10.79
CA GLY A 157 7.91 0.03 11.56
C GLY A 157 7.73 0.22 13.05
N VAL A 158 8.86 0.26 13.75
CA VAL A 158 8.92 0.49 15.20
C VAL A 158 9.40 1.91 15.46
N PHE A 159 8.63 2.67 16.23
CA PHE A 159 8.92 4.04 16.61
C PHE A 159 9.17 4.12 18.10
N PHE A 160 10.32 4.65 18.49
CA PHE A 160 10.64 4.96 19.87
C PHE A 160 10.46 6.46 20.09
N ASP A 161 9.71 6.83 21.12
CA ASP A 161 9.42 8.23 21.44
C ASP A 161 9.37 8.42 22.96
N HIS A 162 9.48 9.67 23.40
CA HIS A 162 9.33 10.03 24.81
C HIS A 162 8.43 11.27 24.95
N ASP A 163 7.73 11.35 26.07
CA ASP A 163 6.76 12.41 26.35
C ASP A 163 7.35 13.81 26.63
N LYS A 164 8.69 13.92 26.56
CA LYS A 164 9.45 15.13 26.94
C LYS A 164 9.15 15.63 28.36
N GLY A 165 8.75 14.73 29.27
CA GLY A 165 8.47 15.03 30.68
C GLY A 165 7.18 15.82 30.88
N LYS A 166 6.29 15.88 29.87
CA LYS A 166 5.05 16.64 29.93
C LYS A 166 3.91 15.90 30.63
N THR A 167 3.95 14.57 30.68
CA THR A 167 2.79 13.79 31.15
C THR A 167 2.73 13.64 32.66
N HIS A 168 3.88 13.64 33.34
CA HIS A 168 3.95 13.47 34.79
C HIS A 168 4.55 14.72 35.45
N SER A 169 3.95 15.17 36.55
CA SER A 169 4.33 16.40 37.26
C SER A 169 5.78 16.40 37.77
N SER A 170 6.37 15.23 37.99
CA SER A 170 7.78 15.12 38.38
C SER A 170 8.76 15.45 37.24
N GLY A 171 8.28 15.67 36.01
CA GLY A 171 9.13 15.87 34.83
C GLY A 171 9.86 14.61 34.36
N LYS A 172 9.52 13.43 34.90
CA LYS A 172 10.14 12.16 34.50
C LYS A 172 9.79 11.85 33.04
N LEU A 173 10.80 11.51 32.25
CA LEU A 173 10.62 11.09 30.87
C LEU A 173 9.95 9.71 30.83
N LEU A 174 8.80 9.63 30.16
CA LEU A 174 8.12 8.37 29.88
C LEU A 174 8.42 7.95 28.44
N TYR A 175 9.14 6.84 28.30
CA TYR A 175 9.47 6.26 27.02
C TYR A 175 8.32 5.37 26.51
N SER A 176 8.21 5.30 25.19
CA SER A 176 7.24 4.44 24.50
C SER A 176 7.85 3.84 23.25
N ALA A 177 7.40 2.64 22.90
CA ALA A 177 7.71 1.97 21.65
C ALA A 177 6.39 1.62 20.95
N ARG A 178 6.21 2.08 19.72
CA ARG A 178 5.00 1.86 18.91
C ARG A 178 5.34 1.06 17.67
N ILE A 179 4.64 -0.04 17.47
CA ILE A 179 4.73 -0.88 16.29
C ILE A 179 3.53 -0.53 15.38
N ILE A 180 3.83 0.08 14.23
CA ILE A 180 2.85 0.43 13.20
C ILE A 180 2.96 -0.60 12.08
N PRO A 181 1.99 -1.53 11.91
CA PRO A 181 2.00 -2.45 10.78
C PRO A 181 1.53 -1.74 9.50
N TYR A 182 1.83 -2.34 8.35
CA TYR A 182 1.26 -1.89 7.07
C TYR A 182 -0.26 -2.19 6.99
N ARG A 183 -0.68 -3.34 7.54
CA ARG A 183 -2.08 -3.73 7.73
C ARG A 183 -2.22 -4.44 9.07
N GLY A 184 -3.25 -4.09 9.84
CA GLY A 184 -3.55 -4.72 11.13
C GLY A 184 -3.52 -3.75 12.32
N SER A 185 -3.59 -4.33 13.52
CA SER A 185 -3.67 -3.59 14.77
C SER A 185 -2.35 -2.97 15.20
N TRP A 186 -2.41 -1.77 15.78
CA TRP A 186 -1.24 -1.10 16.34
C TRP A 186 -0.92 -1.68 17.72
N LEU A 187 0.37 -1.91 17.98
CA LEU A 187 0.85 -2.37 19.27
C LEU A 187 1.75 -1.31 19.90
N ASP A 188 1.31 -0.78 21.04
CA ASP A 188 2.02 0.26 21.78
C ASP A 188 2.55 -0.32 23.09
N PHE A 189 3.81 -0.05 23.41
CA PHE A 189 4.44 -0.27 24.71
C PHE A 189 4.78 1.09 25.33
N GLU A 190 4.53 1.26 26.62
CA GLU A 190 4.83 2.51 27.33
C GLU A 190 5.25 2.24 28.77
N PHE A 191 6.09 3.12 29.29
CA PHE A 191 6.45 3.17 30.70
C PHE A 191 5.43 4.00 31.50
N ASP A 192 5.11 3.51 32.69
CA ASP A 192 4.39 4.26 33.71
C ASP A 192 5.38 5.05 34.61
N PRO A 193 4.96 6.09 35.35
CA PRO A 193 5.86 6.82 36.26
C PRO A 193 6.56 5.94 37.30
N LYS A 194 5.99 4.75 37.59
CA LYS A 194 6.55 3.73 38.48
C LYS A 194 7.50 2.73 37.79
N ASP A 195 7.97 3.02 36.58
CA ASP A 195 8.85 2.15 35.77
C ASP A 195 8.26 0.78 35.43
N CYS A 196 6.93 0.66 35.51
CA CYS A 196 6.21 -0.52 35.05
C CYS A 196 5.94 -0.43 33.55
N VAL A 197 6.14 -1.53 32.82
CA VAL A 197 5.91 -1.59 31.37
C VAL A 197 4.49 -2.06 31.08
N PHE A 198 3.75 -1.26 30.33
CA PHE A 198 2.40 -1.57 29.86
C PHE A 198 2.35 -1.72 28.35
N ALA A 199 1.39 -2.50 27.88
CA ALA A 199 1.06 -2.64 26.48
C ALA A 199 -0.38 -2.16 26.21
N ARG A 200 -0.63 -1.71 24.97
CA ARG A 200 -1.97 -1.42 24.43
C ARG A 200 -2.06 -1.93 23.00
N ILE A 201 -3.24 -2.47 22.68
CA ILE A 201 -3.60 -2.83 21.30
C ILE A 201 -4.63 -1.81 20.81
N ASP A 202 -4.41 -1.22 19.63
CA ASP A 202 -5.29 -0.24 19.00
C ASP A 202 -5.67 0.94 19.91
N ARG A 203 -4.73 1.38 20.75
CA ARG A 203 -4.93 2.44 21.75
C ARG A 203 -6.10 2.19 22.72
N LYS A 204 -6.50 0.93 22.91
CA LYS A 204 -7.51 0.50 23.89
C LYS A 204 -6.92 0.50 25.31
N ARG A 205 -7.55 -0.24 26.22
CA ARG A 205 -7.19 -0.32 27.64
C ARG A 205 -5.72 -0.78 27.83
N LYS A 206 -5.02 -0.11 28.75
CA LYS A 206 -3.68 -0.48 29.24
C LYS A 206 -3.74 -1.83 29.97
N PHE A 207 -2.82 -2.73 29.65
CA PHE A 207 -2.61 -3.96 30.40
C PHE A 207 -1.11 -4.23 30.59
N PRO A 208 -0.68 -4.96 31.63
CA PRO A 208 0.74 -5.26 31.86
C PRO A 208 1.38 -5.94 30.66
N ALA A 209 2.56 -5.48 30.22
CA ALA A 209 3.23 -6.03 29.04
C ALA A 209 3.54 -7.53 29.15
N THR A 210 3.70 -8.02 30.38
CA THR A 210 3.90 -9.46 30.66
C THR A 210 2.71 -10.33 30.27
N ILE A 211 1.49 -9.80 30.20
CA ILE A 211 0.32 -10.57 29.71
C ILE A 211 0.50 -10.97 28.25
N LEU A 212 1.10 -10.08 27.43
CA LEU A 212 1.38 -10.40 26.03
C LEU A 212 2.40 -11.53 25.91
N LEU A 213 3.44 -11.52 26.74
CA LEU A 213 4.43 -12.59 26.79
C LEU A 213 3.82 -13.93 27.25
N ARG A 214 2.94 -13.89 28.26
CA ARG A 214 2.20 -15.09 28.69
C ARG A 214 1.28 -15.63 27.59
N ALA A 215 0.63 -14.74 26.83
CA ALA A 215 -0.21 -15.14 25.69
C ALA A 215 0.61 -15.78 24.55
N LEU A 216 1.89 -15.45 24.43
CA LEU A 216 2.84 -16.12 23.52
C LEU A 216 3.36 -17.46 24.05
N GLY A 217 2.91 -17.89 25.24
CA GLY A 217 3.28 -19.17 25.85
C GLY A 217 4.43 -19.11 26.86
N PHE A 218 5.01 -17.94 27.12
CA PHE A 218 6.13 -17.84 28.05
C PHE A 218 5.71 -18.02 29.51
N GLN A 219 6.48 -18.82 30.25
CA GLN A 219 6.36 -18.95 31.69
C GLN A 219 7.11 -17.84 32.43
N THR A 220 6.78 -17.65 33.72
CA THR A 220 7.39 -16.58 34.53
C THR A 220 8.91 -16.67 34.57
N GLN A 221 9.48 -17.88 34.70
CA GLN A 221 10.92 -18.09 34.75
C GLN A 221 11.59 -17.69 33.43
N GLU A 222 10.99 -18.05 32.30
CA GLU A 222 11.51 -17.71 30.97
C GLU A 222 11.49 -16.21 30.71
N ILE A 223 10.42 -15.51 31.14
CA ILE A 223 10.33 -14.05 31.04
C ILE A 223 11.45 -13.40 31.86
N VAL A 224 11.68 -13.87 33.09
CA VAL A 224 12.77 -13.38 33.94
C VAL A 224 14.13 -13.62 33.27
N ASP A 225 14.35 -14.82 32.74
CA ASP A 225 15.60 -15.20 32.10
C ASP A 225 15.89 -14.43 30.80
N LEU A 226 14.87 -14.00 30.07
CA LEU A 226 15.00 -13.19 28.86
C LEU A 226 15.49 -11.76 29.13
N PHE A 227 15.00 -11.13 30.20
CA PHE A 227 15.25 -9.70 30.46
C PHE A 227 16.28 -9.45 31.56
N LEU A 228 16.52 -10.42 32.46
CA LEU A 228 17.44 -10.26 33.59
C LEU A 228 18.65 -11.16 33.44
N LYS A 229 19.83 -10.59 33.66
CA LYS A 229 21.09 -11.34 33.64
C LYS A 229 21.24 -12.14 34.94
N LYS A 230 21.41 -13.46 34.83
CA LYS A 230 21.76 -14.32 35.98
C LYS A 230 23.18 -13.97 36.47
N MET A 231 23.30 -13.40 37.67
CA MET A 231 24.60 -13.33 38.34
C MET A 231 24.91 -14.71 38.93
N LYS A 232 25.97 -15.36 38.45
CA LYS A 232 26.56 -16.50 39.15
C LYS A 232 27.31 -15.94 40.36
N LEU A 233 26.84 -16.24 41.57
CA LEU A 233 27.63 -16.09 42.78
C LEU A 233 28.85 -17.01 42.65
N LYS A 234 30.05 -16.43 42.76
CA LYS A 234 31.31 -17.17 42.85
C LYS A 234 31.45 -17.79 44.24
#